data_AF-A0A2W5SJJ1-F1
#
_entry.id   AF-A0A2W5SJJ1-F1
#
_cell.length_a   1.000
_cell.length_b   1.000
_cell.length_c   1.000
_cell.angle_alpha   90.00
_cell.angle_beta   90.00
_cell.angle_gamma   90.00
#
_symmetry.space_group_name_H-M   'P 1'
#
loop_
_entity.id
_entity.type
_entity.pdbx_description
1 polymer ?
#
loop_
_entity_poly.entity_id
_entity_poly.type
_entity_poly.pdbx_seq_one_letter_code
_entity_poly.pdbx_strand_id
1 'polypeptide(L)'
;GLEGTTHLWLLYFMDKAPRNLVVQVPRQYGRGRGTFALRSPARPNPIAMSAVKLLGIEDGRLSVIGLDCLDGTPLLDIKPYFASTDCFPEAVVGWHRDYARERGERQDGADV
;
A
#
# COMPACT_ATOMS: atom_id res chain seq x y z
N GLY A 1 20.69 -5.23 -12.30
CA GLY A 1 19.48 -5.20 -13.13
C GLY A 1 18.38 -4.26 -12.63
N LEU A 2 18.65 -3.41 -11.63
CA LEU A 2 17.75 -2.34 -11.19
C LEU A 2 18.43 -0.96 -11.35
N GLU A 3 19.53 -0.91 -12.09
CA GLU A 3 20.28 0.31 -12.36
C GLU A 3 19.36 1.33 -13.05
N GLY A 4 19.38 2.58 -12.59
CA GLY A 4 18.51 3.64 -13.10
C GLY A 4 17.05 3.58 -12.63
N THR A 5 16.64 2.55 -11.88
CA THR A 5 15.30 2.46 -11.30
C THR A 5 15.20 3.35 -10.07
N THR A 6 14.18 4.22 -10.01
CA THR A 6 13.97 5.13 -8.86
C THR A 6 12.91 4.63 -7.89
N HIS A 7 11.97 3.80 -8.36
CA HIS A 7 10.85 3.29 -7.57
C HIS A 7 10.60 1.81 -7.82
N LEU A 8 10.16 1.11 -6.79
CA LEU A 8 9.87 -0.32 -6.80
C LEU A 8 8.48 -0.61 -6.25
N TRP A 9 7.84 -1.65 -6.77
CA TRP A 9 6.85 -2.40 -6.03
C TRP A 9 7.54 -3.43 -5.16
N LEU A 10 7.22 -3.44 -3.87
CA LEU A 10 7.55 -4.51 -2.95
C LEU A 10 6.29 -5.25 -2.54
N LEU A 11 6.30 -6.58 -2.70
CA LEU A 11 5.27 -7.46 -2.12
C LEU A 11 5.84 -8.18 -0.91
N TYR A 12 5.13 -8.17 0.20
CA TYR A 12 5.60 -8.75 1.46
C TYR A 12 4.43 -9.36 2.24
N PHE A 13 4.73 -10.37 3.06
CA PHE A 13 3.74 -11.20 3.74
C PHE A 13 3.60 -10.75 5.19
N MET A 14 2.46 -10.15 5.53
CA MET A 14 2.13 -9.74 6.91
C MET A 14 1.77 -10.97 7.76
N ASP A 15 2.78 -11.77 8.07
CA ASP A 15 2.73 -13.05 8.79
C ASP A 15 2.00 -13.00 10.14
N LYS A 16 2.01 -11.85 10.80
CA LYS A 16 1.33 -11.60 12.08
C LYS A 16 -0.15 -11.19 11.93
N ALA A 17 -0.66 -11.02 10.71
CA ALA A 17 -2.02 -10.54 10.48
C ALA A 17 -3.06 -11.67 10.55
N PRO A 18 -4.25 -11.41 11.12
CA PRO A 18 -5.32 -12.41 11.15
C PRO A 18 -5.88 -12.66 9.74
N ARG A 19 -6.15 -13.93 9.42
CA ARG A 19 -6.53 -14.36 8.05
C ARG A 19 -8.01 -14.70 7.88
N ASN A 20 -8.79 -14.61 8.96
CA ASN A 20 -10.18 -15.07 9.03
C ASN A 20 -11.21 -13.92 9.06
N LEU A 21 -10.79 -12.67 8.95
CA LEU A 21 -11.72 -11.53 8.96
C LEU A 21 -12.27 -11.27 7.55
N VAL A 22 -13.59 -11.34 7.43
CA VAL A 22 -14.31 -11.04 6.17
C VAL A 22 -14.88 -9.60 6.18
N VAL A 23 -15.20 -9.06 7.35
CA VAL A 23 -15.64 -7.67 7.56
C VAL A 23 -14.79 -7.05 8.66
N GLN A 24 -14.40 -5.79 8.48
CA GLN A 24 -13.58 -5.04 9.42
C GLN A 24 -14.13 -3.63 9.59
N VAL A 25 -13.94 -3.05 10.78
CA VAL A 25 -14.36 -1.69 11.11
C VAL A 25 -13.11 -0.87 11.42
N PRO A 26 -12.47 -0.22 10.43
CA PRO A 26 -11.32 0.62 10.71
C PRO A 26 -11.73 1.79 11.60
N ARG A 27 -10.94 2.07 12.63
CA ARG A 27 -11.24 3.09 13.65
C ARG A 27 -11.56 4.45 13.05
N GLN A 28 -10.84 4.86 12.00
CA GLN A 28 -11.06 6.13 11.32
C GLN A 28 -12.41 6.21 10.60
N TYR A 29 -12.92 5.11 10.04
CA TYR A 29 -14.12 5.13 9.20
C TYR A 29 -15.41 4.80 9.96
N GLY A 30 -15.36 4.16 11.13
CA GLY A 30 -16.52 3.89 12.00
C GLY A 30 -17.58 2.93 11.44
N ARG A 31 -17.51 2.58 10.15
CA ARG A 31 -18.45 1.69 9.45
C ARG A 31 -17.74 0.44 8.95
N GLY A 32 -18.39 -0.71 9.15
CA GLY A 32 -17.89 -2.00 8.68
C GLY A 32 -17.80 -2.07 7.16
N ARG A 33 -16.72 -2.65 6.66
CA ARG A 33 -16.48 -2.90 5.23
C ARG A 33 -15.92 -4.31 5.04
N GLY A 34 -16.25 -4.92 3.92
CA GLY A 34 -15.63 -6.18 3.52
C GLY A 34 -14.11 -6.03 3.40
N THR A 35 -13.37 -7.07 3.73
CA THR A 35 -11.90 -7.05 3.75
C THR A 35 -11.30 -6.59 2.41
N PHE A 36 -11.89 -6.96 1.28
CA PHE A 36 -11.41 -6.56 -0.05
C PHE A 36 -11.75 -5.11 -0.44
N ALA A 37 -12.64 -4.45 0.31
CA ALA A 37 -12.90 -3.01 0.14
C ALA A 37 -11.91 -2.14 0.94
N LEU A 38 -10.97 -2.76 1.66
CA LEU A 38 -9.96 -2.12 2.51
C LEU A 38 -8.56 -2.54 2.08
N ARG A 39 -7.56 -1.79 2.56
CA ARG A 39 -6.14 -2.16 2.48
C ARG A 39 -5.59 -2.75 3.79
N SER A 40 -6.45 -3.22 4.67
CA SER A 40 -6.05 -3.83 5.95
C SER A 40 -5.11 -5.03 5.76
N PRO A 41 -4.10 -5.23 6.63
CA PRO A 41 -3.25 -6.42 6.60
C PRO A 41 -4.03 -7.70 6.96
N ALA A 42 -5.16 -7.60 7.67
CA ALA A 42 -5.99 -8.73 8.01
C ALA A 42 -6.81 -9.21 6.80
N ARG A 43 -6.35 -10.27 6.12
CA ARG A 43 -6.98 -10.80 4.90
C ARG A 43 -6.62 -12.28 4.66
N PRO A 44 -7.39 -13.03 3.86
CA PRO A 44 -7.14 -14.47 3.65
C PRO A 44 -5.70 -14.80 3.22
N ASN A 45 -5.13 -13.98 2.34
CA ASN A 45 -3.72 -14.03 1.97
C ASN A 45 -3.09 -12.67 2.31
N PRO A 46 -2.39 -12.52 3.45
CA PRO A 46 -1.91 -11.24 3.98
C PRO A 46 -0.71 -10.68 3.20
N ILE A 47 -0.84 -10.63 1.87
CA ILE A 47 0.12 -10.03 0.95
C ILE A 47 -0.18 -8.53 0.93
N ALA A 48 0.79 -7.75 1.38
CA ALA A 48 0.80 -6.30 1.30
C ALA A 48 1.70 -5.84 0.14
N MET A 49 1.50 -4.59 -0.27
CA MET A 49 2.16 -4.01 -1.42
C MET A 49 2.43 -2.53 -1.16
N SER A 50 3.68 -2.11 -1.39
CA SER A 50 4.08 -0.70 -1.26
C SER A 50 4.87 -0.26 -2.49
N ALA A 51 4.53 0.90 -3.04
CA ALA A 51 5.37 1.62 -3.98
C ALA A 51 6.39 2.40 -3.16
N VAL A 52 7.67 2.07 -3.31
CA VAL A 52 8.75 2.63 -2.49
C VAL A 52 9.76 3.35 -3.39
N LYS A 53 10.42 4.37 -2.84
CA LYS A 53 11.57 4.98 -3.50
C LYS A 53 12.83 4.19 -3.15
N LEU A 54 13.59 3.81 -4.17
CA LEU A 54 14.90 3.16 -4.02
C LEU A 54 15.97 4.23 -3.74
N LEU A 55 16.72 4.03 -2.67
CA LEU A 55 17.82 4.93 -2.25
C LEU A 55 19.18 4.37 -2.65
N GLY A 56 19.35 3.05 -2.65
CA GLY A 56 20.62 2.40 -2.98
C GLY A 56 20.54 0.88 -2.95
N ILE A 57 21.52 0.24 -3.57
CA ILE A 57 21.69 -1.20 -3.64
C ILE A 57 23.11 -1.53 -3.21
N GLU A 58 23.27 -2.23 -2.09
CA GLU A 58 24.57 -2.56 -1.50
C GLU A 58 24.51 -3.96 -0.88
N ASP A 59 25.48 -4.83 -1.20
CA ASP A 59 25.63 -6.17 -0.61
C ASP A 59 24.35 -7.02 -0.59
N GLY A 60 23.59 -7.00 -1.70
CA GLY A 60 22.34 -7.75 -1.81
C GLY A 60 21.17 -7.16 -1.01
N ARG A 61 21.33 -5.94 -0.48
CA ARG A 61 20.31 -5.20 0.28
C ARG A 61 19.81 -3.99 -0.51
N LEU A 62 18.54 -3.68 -0.33
CA LEU A 62 17.90 -2.50 -0.88
C LEU A 62 17.58 -1.53 0.26
N SER A 63 18.09 -0.31 0.16
CA SER A 63 17.70 0.79 1.04
C SER A 63 16.53 1.52 0.38
N VAL A 64 15.38 1.62 1.06
CA VAL A 64 14.15 2.19 0.50
C VAL A 64 13.45 3.11 1.51
N ILE A 65 12.58 3.99 1.00
CA ILE A 65 11.65 4.77 1.81
C ILE A 65 10.22 4.59 1.30
N GLY A 66 9.24 4.55 2.23
CA GLY A 66 7.83 4.32 1.93
C GLY A 66 7.32 2.90 2.23
N LEU A 67 8.10 2.09 2.97
CA LEU A 67 7.68 0.77 3.43
C LEU A 67 7.00 0.86 4.80
N ASP A 68 5.89 0.14 4.98
CA ASP A 68 5.00 0.18 6.15
C ASP A 68 4.80 -1.21 6.76
N CYS A 69 5.90 -1.98 6.89
CA CYS A 69 5.91 -3.30 7.52
C CYS A 69 6.67 -3.31 8.85
N LEU A 70 6.53 -4.40 9.61
CA LEU A 70 7.32 -4.62 10.81
C LEU A 70 8.72 -5.09 10.43
N ASP A 71 9.67 -4.92 11.35
CA ASP A 71 10.97 -5.55 11.21
C ASP A 71 10.82 -7.09 11.15
N GLY A 72 11.62 -7.71 10.29
CA GLY A 72 11.57 -9.14 9.99
C GLY A 72 10.37 -9.60 9.14
N THR A 73 9.52 -8.69 8.63
CA THR A 73 8.42 -9.08 7.72
C THR A 73 8.97 -9.75 6.45
N PRO A 74 8.50 -10.97 6.08
CA PRO A 74 8.97 -11.68 4.90
C PRO A 74 8.70 -10.94 3.59
N LEU A 75 9.74 -10.73 2.79
CA LEU A 75 9.64 -10.22 1.43
C LEU A 75 9.29 -11.36 0.47
N LEU A 76 8.34 -11.11 -0.44
CA LEU A 76 7.88 -12.08 -1.44
C LEU A 76 8.38 -11.74 -2.84
N ASP A 77 8.41 -10.46 -3.20
CA ASP A 77 8.66 -10.03 -4.58
C ASP A 77 9.20 -8.60 -4.67
N ILE A 78 9.97 -8.32 -5.71
CA ILE A 78 10.52 -7.01 -6.05
C ILE A 78 10.27 -6.76 -7.54
N LYS A 79 9.64 -5.64 -7.89
CA LYS A 79 9.43 -5.24 -9.29
C LYS A 79 9.74 -3.77 -9.48
N PRO A 80 10.29 -3.36 -10.64
CA PRO A 80 10.34 -1.94 -10.99
C PRO A 80 8.92 -1.37 -11.06
N TYR A 81 8.74 -0.16 -10.53
CA TYR A 81 7.51 0.60 -10.68
C TYR A 81 7.53 1.34 -12.01
N PHE A 82 6.54 1.08 -12.87
CA PHE A 82 6.40 1.75 -14.16
C PHE A 82 5.30 2.80 -14.08
N ALA A 83 5.69 4.08 -13.95
CA ALA A 83 4.72 5.17 -13.87
C ALA A 83 3.73 5.20 -15.06
N SER A 84 4.16 4.74 -16.24
CA SER A 84 3.32 4.64 -17.44
C SER A 84 2.18 3.62 -17.36
N THR A 85 2.26 2.63 -16.47
CA THR A 85 1.27 1.54 -16.37
C THR A 85 0.68 1.37 -14.98
N ASP A 86 1.41 1.78 -13.94
CA ASP A 86 1.03 1.56 -12.54
C ASP A 86 0.37 2.80 -11.92
N CYS A 87 0.53 3.98 -12.54
CA CYS A 87 -0.03 5.24 -12.07
C CYS A 87 -1.37 5.53 -12.76
N PHE A 88 -2.44 5.52 -11.98
CA PHE A 88 -3.77 5.99 -12.36
C PHE A 88 -4.15 7.16 -11.45
N PRO A 89 -3.64 8.38 -11.70
CA PRO A 89 -3.86 9.53 -10.80
C PRO A 89 -5.34 9.90 -10.62
N GLU A 90 -6.19 9.50 -11.57
CA GLU A 90 -7.64 9.69 -11.55
C GLU A 90 -8.41 8.62 -10.75
N ALA A 91 -7.75 7.59 -10.21
CA ALA A 91 -8.42 6.49 -9.53
C ALA A 91 -9.18 6.95 -8.27
N VAL A 92 -10.42 6.46 -8.10
CA VAL A 92 -11.29 6.86 -6.99
C VAL A 92 -11.74 5.66 -6.15
N VAL A 93 -11.64 5.79 -4.83
CA VAL A 93 -12.32 4.93 -3.86
C VAL A 93 -13.59 5.64 -3.38
N GLY A 94 -14.74 5.32 -4.00
CA GLY A 94 -15.97 6.10 -3.84
C GLY A 94 -16.37 6.34 -2.38
N TRP A 95 -16.40 5.29 -1.57
CA TRP A 95 -16.78 5.40 -0.16
C TRP A 95 -15.80 6.23 0.69
N HIS A 96 -14.52 6.29 0.30
CA HIS A 96 -13.51 7.07 1.03
C HIS A 96 -13.64 8.55 0.68
N ARG A 97 -13.92 8.87 -0.58
CA ARG A 97 -14.25 10.22 -1.04
C ARG A 97 -15.47 10.79 -0.32
N ASP A 98 -16.53 9.98 -0.19
CA ASP A 98 -17.76 10.41 0.49
C ASP A 98 -17.48 10.70 1.98
N TYR A 99 -16.71 9.84 2.63
CA TYR A 99 -16.25 10.06 4.01
C TYR A 99 -15.42 11.35 4.18
N ALA A 100 -14.52 11.67 3.24
CA ALA A 100 -13.73 12.92 3.30
C ALA A 100 -14.62 14.18 3.17
N ARG A 101 -15.63 14.11 2.29
CA ARG A 101 -16.63 15.19 2.11
C ARG A 101 -17.45 15.42 3.39
N GLU A 102 -17.87 14.35 4.06
CA GLU A 102 -18.62 14.42 5.33
C GLU A 102 -17.82 15.08 6.46
N ARG A 103 -16.48 14.98 6.44
CA ARG A 103 -15.59 15.61 7.44
C ARG A 103 -15.13 17.03 7.10
N GLY A 104 -15.53 17.56 5.94
CA GLY A 104 -15.09 18.89 5.48
C GLY A 104 -13.59 18.98 5.16
N GLU A 105 -12.94 17.84 4.93
CA GLU A 105 -11.52 17.78 4.54
C GLU A 105 -11.41 18.21 3.06
N ARG A 106 -10.69 19.31 2.79
CA ARG A 106 -10.37 19.71 1.40
C ARG A 106 -9.45 18.65 0.79
N GLN A 107 -9.73 18.27 -0.45
CA GLN A 107 -8.79 17.51 -1.27
C GLN A 107 -7.62 18.44 -1.64
N ASP A 108 -6.54 18.41 -0.87
CA ASP A 108 -5.28 18.98 -1.30
C ASP A 108 -4.56 17.96 -2.20
N GLY A 109 -4.29 18.36 -3.46
CA GLY A 109 -3.25 17.76 -4.28
C GLY A 109 -3.70 16.83 -5.42
N ALA A 110 -4.35 17.40 -6.44
CA ALA A 110 -4.25 16.90 -7.81
C ALA A 110 -3.47 17.94 -8.63
N ASP A 111 -2.21 18.18 -8.28
CA ASP A 111 -1.26 19.00 -9.05
C ASP A 111 0.16 18.71 -8.51
N VAL A 112 0.85 17.70 -9.09
CA VAL A 112 2.24 17.71 -9.58
C VAL A 112 2.39 16.56 -10.57
#